data_AF-A0A7X7AAC2-F1
#
_entry.id   AF-A0A7X7AAC2-F1
#
_cell.length_a   1.000
_cell.length_b   1.000
_cell.length_c   1.000
_cell.angle_alpha   90.00
_cell.angle_beta   90.00
_cell.angle_gamma   90.00
#
_symmetry.space_group_name_H-M   'P 1'
#
loop_
_entity.id
_entity.type
_entity.pdbx_description
1 polymer ?
#
loop_
_entity_poly.entity_id
_entity_poly.type
_entity_poly.pdbx_seq_one_letter_code
_entity_poly.pdbx_strand_id
1 'polypeptide(L)' 'MKEFLGIKDEIGIKSLTILPGYDKSGDKEGFEEITIHKSEIISIVGPTGSGKSRLLGDIEWTAQGDTPTGR' A
#
# COMPACT_ATOMS: atom_id res chain seq x y z
N MET A 1 -18.54 21.07 22.00
CA MET A 1 -17.50 20.68 22.99
C MET A 1 -16.15 20.41 22.31
N LYS A 2 -16.05 19.54 21.29
CA LYS A 2 -14.80 19.32 20.54
C LYS A 2 -14.21 20.59 19.88
N GLU A 3 -15.03 21.39 19.21
CA GLU A 3 -14.59 22.68 18.63
C GLU A 3 -14.16 23.71 19.69
N PHE A 4 -14.78 23.69 20.87
CA PHE A 4 -14.41 24.56 22.01
C PHE A 4 -13.03 24.22 22.59
N LEU A 5 -12.62 22.96 22.49
CA LEU A 5 -11.29 22.46 22.88
C LEU A 5 -10.23 22.63 21.78
N GLY A 6 -10.56 23.24 20.63
CA GLY A 6 -9.65 23.37 19.49
C GLY A 6 -9.30 22.04 18.81
N ILE A 7 -10.02 20.96 19.14
CA ILE A 7 -9.81 19.64 18.53
C ILE A 7 -10.52 19.66 17.18
N LYS A 8 -9.75 19.87 16.11
CA LYS A 8 -10.22 19.62 14.74
C LYS A 8 -10.28 18.10 14.54
N ASP A 9 -11.41 17.58 14.08
CA ASP A 9 -11.45 16.21 13.59
C ASP A 9 -10.48 16.12 12.40
N GLU A 10 -9.37 15.40 12.60
CA GLU A 10 -8.33 15.26 11.60
C GLU A 10 -8.84 14.34 10.48
N ILE A 11 -9.17 14.92 9.32
CA ILE A 11 -9.50 14.18 8.09
C ILE A 11 -8.19 13.63 7.53
N GLY A 12 -7.67 12.58 8.16
CA GLY A 12 -6.50 11.83 7.71
C GLY A 12 -6.90 10.52 7.03
N ILE A 13 -6.01 10.00 6.20
CA ILE A 13 -6.14 8.68 5.57
C ILE A 13 -6.36 7.63 6.67
N LYS A 14 -7.44 6.84 6.54
CA LYS A 14 -7.81 5.79 7.51
C LYS A 14 -7.28 4.43 7.11
N SER A 15 -7.11 4.21 5.81
CA SER A 15 -6.59 2.97 5.27
C SER A 15 -5.97 3.21 3.89
N LEU A 16 -5.05 2.32 3.52
CA LEU A 16 -4.51 2.17 2.19
C LEU A 16 -4.85 0.76 1.71
N THR A 17 -5.45 0.63 0.54
CA THR A 17 -5.71 -0.67 -0.08
C THR A 17 -4.77 -0.84 -1.27
N ILE A 18 -4.03 -1.94 -1.28
CA ILE A 18 -3.07 -2.31 -2.31
C ILE A 18 -3.73 -3.39 -3.16
N LEU A 19 -3.76 -3.17 -4.47
CA LEU A 19 -4.25 -4.14 -5.45
C LEU A 19 -3.09 -4.96 -6.04
N PRO A 20 -3.35 -6.19 -6.53
CA PRO A 20 -2.35 -7.02 -7.17
C PRO A 20 -1.88 -6.38 -8.47
N GLY A 21 -0.57 -6.36 -8.65
CA GLY A 21 0.06 -6.11 -9.93
C GLY A 21 0.46 -7.42 -10.61
N TYR A 22 1.51 -7.35 -11.40
CA TYR A 22 2.12 -8.44 -12.13
C TYR A 22 3.57 -8.62 -11.72
N ASP A 23 4.02 -9.87 -11.69
CA ASP A 23 5.42 -10.20 -11.48
C ASP A 23 6.26 -10.00 -12.75
N LYS A 24 7.55 -10.30 -12.68
CA LYS A 24 8.48 -10.18 -13.83
C LYS A 24 8.15 -11.11 -15.00
N SER A 25 7.34 -12.14 -14.77
CA SER A 25 6.89 -13.12 -15.76
C SER A 25 5.57 -12.70 -16.40
N GLY A 26 4.94 -11.63 -15.91
CA GLY A 26 3.60 -11.19 -16.31
C GLY A 26 2.48 -11.93 -15.58
N ASP A 27 2.79 -12.74 -14.57
CA ASP A 27 1.80 -13.45 -13.78
C ASP A 27 1.21 -12.51 -12.72
N LYS A 28 -0.11 -12.56 -12.55
CA LYS A 28 -0.80 -11.75 -11.53
C LYS A 28 -0.38 -12.21 -10.13
N GLU A 29 -0.13 -11.26 -9.23
CA GLU A 29 0.16 -11.58 -7.83
C GLU A 29 -1.01 -12.33 -7.17
N GLY A 30 -0.69 -13.24 -6.25
CA GLY A 30 -1.63 -14.21 -5.68
C GLY A 30 -2.57 -13.71 -4.58
N PHE A 31 -2.80 -12.40 -4.47
CA PHE A 31 -3.74 -11.81 -3.51
C PHE A 31 -4.79 -10.96 -4.24
N GLU A 32 -5.96 -10.76 -3.63
CA GLU A 32 -7.02 -9.93 -4.20
C GLU A 32 -6.86 -8.45 -3.81
N GLU A 33 -6.62 -8.21 -2.53
CA GLU A 33 -6.29 -6.89 -1.99
C GLU A 33 -5.55 -7.03 -0.65
N ILE A 34 -4.76 -6.03 -0.30
CA ILE A 34 -4.15 -5.88 1.03
C ILE A 34 -4.55 -4.52 1.56
N THR A 35 -5.37 -4.49 2.60
CA THR A 35 -5.76 -3.25 3.27
C THR A 35 -4.93 -3.05 4.54
N ILE A 36 -4.30 -1.88 4.64
CA ILE A 36 -3.49 -1.45 5.78
C ILE A 36 -4.22 -0.30 6.44
N HIS A 37 -4.50 -0.39 7.74
CA HIS A 37 -5.17 0.65 8.51
C HIS A 37 -4.19 1.61 9.17
N LYS A 38 -4.68 2.83 9.47
CA LYS A 38 -3.91 3.84 10.22
C LYS A 38 -3.38 3.22 11.51
N SER A 39 -2.08 3.41 11.75
CA SER A 39 -1.34 2.91 12.92
C SER A 39 -1.06 1.40 12.94
N GLU A 40 -1.33 0.66 11.86
CA GLU A 40 -0.85 -0.72 11.73
C GLU A 40 0.64 -0.77 11.38
N ILE A 41 1.34 -1.72 12.02
CA ILE A 41 2.73 -2.06 11.69
C ILE A 41 2.71 -3.41 11.00
N ILE A 42 3.08 -3.41 9.73
CA ILE A 42 3.16 -4.63 8.91
C ILE A 42 4.60 -5.01 8.61
N SER A 43 4.83 -6.29 8.36
CA SER A 43 6.12 -6.82 7.91
C SER A 43 5.94 -7.51 6.57
N ILE A 44 6.85 -7.22 5.62
CA ILE A 44 6.88 -7.85 4.30
C ILE A 44 8.09 -8.79 4.28
N VAL A 45 7.83 -10.09 4.16
CA VAL A 45 8.85 -11.15 4.17
C VAL A 45 8.89 -11.91 2.85
N GLY A 46 10.07 -12.43 2.50
CA GLY A 46 10.26 -13.21 1.27
C GLY A 46 11.73 -13.28 0.84
N PRO A 47 12.10 -14.21 -0.05
CA PRO A 47 13.48 -14.39 -0.51
C PRO A 47 14.01 -13.18 -1.29
N THR A 48 15.32 -13.09 -1.49
CA THR A 48 15.92 -12.04 -2.33
C THR A 48 15.35 -12.11 -3.75
N GLY A 49 15.02 -10.94 -4.33
CA GLY A 49 14.43 -10.85 -5.67
C GLY A 49 12.92 -11.11 -5.75
N SER A 50 12.23 -11.36 -4.63
CA SER A 50 10.77 -11.59 -4.60
C SER A 50 9.90 -10.34 -4.81
N GLY A 51 10.47 -9.21 -5.22
CA GLY A 51 9.71 -7.98 -5.47
C GLY A 51 9.40 -7.09 -4.25
N LYS A 52 9.89 -7.40 -3.04
CA LYS A 52 9.61 -6.58 -1.81
C LYS A 52 9.91 -5.08 -1.98
N SER A 53 11.11 -4.73 -2.45
CA SER A 53 11.50 -3.33 -2.68
C SER A 53 10.67 -2.66 -3.78
N ARG A 54 10.20 -3.44 -4.77
CA ARG A 54 9.32 -2.95 -5.82
C ARG A 54 7.91 -2.65 -5.27
N LEU A 55 7.34 -3.55 -4.47
CA LEU A 55 6.07 -3.32 -3.77
C LEU A 55 6.12 -2.05 -2.92
N LEU A 56 7.20 -1.84 -2.16
CA LEU A 56 7.39 -0.61 -1.37
C LEU A 56 7.48 0.64 -2.25
N GLY A 57 8.22 0.60 -3.36
CA GLY A 57 8.31 1.73 -4.29
C GLY A 57 6.95 2.09 -4.93
N ASP A 58 6.15 1.09 -5.28
CA ASP A 58 4.82 1.32 -5.83
C ASP A 58 3.88 1.96 -4.78
N ILE A 59 4.03 1.61 -3.50
CA ILE A 59 3.28 2.23 -2.39
C ILE A 59 3.75 3.68 -2.17
N GLU A 60 5.07 3.91 -2.09
CA GLU A 60 5.65 5.24 -1.84
C GLU A 60 5.26 6.26 -2.90
N TRP A 61 5.16 5.83 -4.16
CA TRP A 61 4.81 6.69 -5.29
C TRP A 61 3.34 6.69 -5.64
N THR A 62 2.51 5.94 -4.90
CA THR A 62 1.08 5.79 -5.18
C THR A 62 0.86 5.42 -6.66
N ALA A 63 1.47 4.32 -7.08
CA ALA A 63 1.52 3.88 -8.49
C ALA A 63 0.14 3.90 -9.18
N GLN A 64 0.13 4.22 -10.48
CA GLN A 64 -1.07 4.44 -11.30
C GLN A 64 -1.00 3.66 -12.62
N GLY A 65 -0.68 2.37 -12.56
CA GLY A 65 -0.49 1.51 -13.73
C GLY A 65 0.76 1.85 -14.55
N ASP A 66 1.58 2.78 -14.08
CA ASP A 66 2.76 3.34 -14.75
C ASP A 66 4.08 2.71 -14.27
N THR A 67 3.97 1.72 -13.38
CA THR A 67 5.09 0.94 -12.87
C THR A 67 5.24 -0.37 -13.65
N PRO A 68 6.44 -0.98 -13.69
CA PRO A 68 6.64 -2.31 -14.26
C PRO A 68 5.77 -3.45 -13.68
N THR A 69 5.18 -3.27 -12.50
CA THR A 69 4.18 -4.22 -11.96
C THR A 69 2.78 -3.96 -12.51
N GLY A 70 2.57 -2.85 -13.24
CA GLY A 70 1.24 -2.41 -13.70
C GLY A 70 0.28 -2.05 -12.57
N ARG A 71 0.82 -1.82 -11.36
CA ARG A 71 0.06 -1.32 -10.21
C ARG A 71 -0.17 0.17 -10.31
#